data_AF-A0AA51H7M0-F1
#
_entry.id   AF-A0AA51H7M0-F1
#
_cell.length_a   1.000
_cell.length_b   1.000
_cell.length_c   1.000
_cell.angle_alpha   90.00
_cell.angle_beta   90.00
_cell.angle_gamma   90.00
#
_symmetry.space_group_name_H-M   'P 1'
#
loop_
_entity.id
_entity.type
_entity.pdbx_description
1 polymer ?
#
loop_
_entity_poly.entity_id
_entity_poly.type
_entity_poly.pdbx_seq_one_letter_code
_entity_poly.pdbx_strand_id
1 'polypeptide(L)'
;MSFLNKLFKNKNDEKFEINDHTAAEEDEITAAIAAALSLMDEEEEVVAAITAAIACMLGKSTDDFIVKNIKRTSEIDSIWALSGRIKLMR
;
A
#
# COMPACT_ATOMS: atom_id res chain seq x y z
N MET A 1 -3.64 -35.10 -24.59
CA MET A 1 -2.76 -34.28 -23.73
C MET A 1 -1.76 -33.51 -24.59
N SER A 2 -2.12 -32.37 -25.20
CA SER A 2 -1.16 -31.57 -26.00
C SER A 2 -1.54 -30.09 -26.19
N PHE A 3 -2.39 -29.54 -25.31
CA PHE A 3 -2.88 -28.17 -25.45
C PHE A 3 -2.02 -27.11 -24.74
N LEU A 4 -1.12 -27.50 -23.84
CA LEU A 4 -0.28 -26.57 -23.08
C LEU A 4 1.06 -26.23 -23.76
N ASN A 5 1.53 -27.03 -24.72
CA ASN A 5 2.84 -26.83 -25.38
C ASN A 5 2.88 -25.64 -26.36
N LYS A 6 1.75 -25.00 -26.66
CA LYS A 6 1.67 -23.84 -27.56
C LYS A 6 1.69 -22.49 -26.85
N LEU A 7 1.57 -22.46 -25.52
CA LEU A 7 1.49 -21.20 -24.76
C LEU A 7 2.88 -20.63 -24.42
N PHE A 8 3.92 -21.46 -24.37
CA PHE A 8 5.28 -21.06 -23.99
C PHE A 8 6.26 -20.97 -25.17
N LYS A 9 5.78 -21.06 -26.41
CA LYS A 9 6.64 -21.08 -27.59
C LYS A 9 6.30 -19.90 -28.49
N ASN A 10 6.88 -18.74 -28.17
CA ASN A 10 7.43 -17.76 -29.13
C ASN A 10 7.83 -16.45 -28.44
N LYS A 11 9.12 -16.29 -28.11
CA LYS A 11 9.97 -15.24 -28.70
C LYS A 11 11.43 -15.45 -28.26
N ASN A 12 12.26 -15.83 -29.22
CA ASN A 12 13.71 -15.78 -29.13
C ASN A 12 14.17 -14.37 -29.54
N ASP A 13 15.24 -13.90 -28.87
CA ASP A 13 16.33 -13.06 -29.36
C ASP A 13 16.03 -11.61 -29.80
N GLU A 14 16.09 -10.70 -28.84
CA GLU A 14 16.76 -9.40 -29.04
C GLU A 14 17.71 -9.16 -27.86
N LYS A 15 19.01 -9.35 -28.07
CA LYS A 15 20.04 -8.85 -27.16
C LYS A 15 20.25 -7.37 -27.49
N PHE A 16 19.70 -6.51 -26.64
CA PHE A 16 20.07 -5.10 -26.62
C PHE A 16 21.14 -4.94 -25.53
N GLU A 17 22.41 -4.91 -25.93
CA GLU A 17 23.51 -4.55 -25.04
C GLU A 17 23.46 -3.04 -24.78
N ILE A 18 23.13 -2.65 -23.56
CA ILE A 18 23.42 -1.30 -23.04
C ILE A 18 24.42 -1.47 -21.92
N ASN A 19 25.70 -1.28 -22.24
CA ASN A 19 26.68 -0.81 -21.28
C ASN A 19 26.79 0.69 -21.51
N ASP A 20 26.21 1.50 -20.61
CA ASP A 20 26.90 2.71 -20.20
C ASP A 20 26.48 3.12 -18.78
N HIS A 21 27.49 3.35 -17.96
CA HIS A 21 27.44 3.44 -16.52
C HIS A 21 27.13 4.88 -16.10
N THR A 22 25.86 5.31 -16.14
CA THR A 22 25.40 6.58 -15.49
C THR A 22 23.90 6.61 -15.15
N ALA A 23 23.15 5.50 -15.27
CA ALA A 23 21.68 5.48 -15.05
C ALA A 23 21.22 5.10 -13.62
N ALA A 24 22.11 4.53 -12.80
CA ALA A 24 21.71 3.93 -11.51
C ALA A 24 21.21 4.95 -10.47
N GLU A 25 21.70 6.19 -10.49
CA GLU A 25 21.29 7.23 -9.53
C GLU A 25 19.93 7.83 -9.88
N GLU A 26 19.58 7.95 -11.17
CA GLU A 26 18.27 8.47 -11.61
C GLU A 26 17.14 7.46 -11.36
N ASP A 27 17.43 6.16 -11.51
CA ASP A 27 16.49 5.07 -11.21
C ASP A 27 16.18 4.94 -9.71
N GLU A 28 17.16 5.19 -8.85
CA GLU A 28 16.97 5.14 -7.39
C GLU A 28 16.14 6.34 -6.88
N ILE A 29 16.39 7.54 -7.43
CA ILE A 29 15.61 8.74 -7.12
C ILE A 29 14.18 8.59 -7.65
N THR A 30 13.98 8.09 -8.87
CA THR A 30 12.63 7.85 -9.42
C THR A 30 11.89 6.74 -8.67
N ALA A 31 12.56 5.68 -8.22
CA ALA A 31 11.97 4.67 -7.35
C ALA A 31 11.60 5.23 -5.98
N ALA A 32 12.43 6.09 -5.39
CA ALA A 32 12.12 6.75 -4.12
C ALA A 32 10.94 7.74 -4.25
N ILE A 33 10.85 8.46 -5.37
CA ILE A 33 9.71 9.33 -5.67
C ILE A 33 8.45 8.51 -5.93
N ALA A 34 8.53 7.41 -6.68
CA ALA A 34 7.41 6.51 -6.92
C ALA A 34 6.93 5.84 -5.62
N ALA A 35 7.86 5.45 -4.74
CA ALA A 35 7.54 4.94 -3.42
C ALA A 35 6.91 6.02 -2.53
N ALA A 36 7.42 7.25 -2.55
CA ALA A 36 6.83 8.38 -1.83
C ALA A 36 5.43 8.73 -2.36
N LEU A 37 5.24 8.76 -3.68
CA LEU A 37 3.93 8.96 -4.31
C LEU A 37 2.95 7.82 -3.99
N SER A 38 3.42 6.57 -4.02
CA SER A 38 2.61 5.41 -3.61
C SER A 38 2.23 5.47 -2.13
N LEU A 39 3.11 5.96 -1.26
CA LEU A 39 2.81 6.20 0.15
C LEU A 39 1.79 7.33 0.33
N MET A 40 1.85 8.37 -0.51
CA MET A 40 0.89 9.47 -0.48
C MET A 40 -0.49 9.02 -0.97
N ASP A 41 -0.56 8.22 -2.03
CA ASP A 41 -1.81 7.61 -2.51
C ASP A 41 -2.43 6.68 -1.45
N GLU A 42 -1.60 5.89 -0.74
CA GLU A 42 -2.05 5.08 0.39
C GLU A 42 -2.68 5.94 1.50
N GLU A 43 -2.13 7.12 1.79
CA GLU A 43 -2.68 7.99 2.84
C GLU A 43 -4.07 8.54 2.48
N GLU A 44 -4.28 8.98 1.24
CA GLU A 44 -5.60 9.44 0.77
C GLU A 44 -6.63 8.31 0.76
N GLU A 45 -6.25 7.12 0.28
CA GLU A 45 -7.10 5.94 0.29
C GLU A 45 -7.48 5.52 1.72
N VAL A 46 -6.53 5.58 2.67
CA VAL A 46 -6.77 5.26 4.07
C VAL A 46 -7.72 6.28 4.72
N VAL A 47 -7.56 7.58 4.44
CA VAL A 47 -8.48 8.61 4.91
C VAL A 47 -9.89 8.36 4.36
N ALA A 48 -10.02 8.06 3.07
CA ALA A 48 -11.30 7.77 2.43
C ALA A 48 -11.97 6.53 3.04
N ALA A 49 -11.22 5.44 3.21
CA ALA A 49 -11.72 4.18 3.77
C ALA A 49 -12.21 4.36 5.22
N ILE A 50 -11.43 5.04 6.07
CA ILE A 50 -11.78 5.29 7.47
C ILE A 50 -13.03 6.19 7.54
N THR A 51 -13.06 7.26 6.75
CA THR A 51 -14.17 8.22 6.76
C THR A 51 -15.47 7.56 6.29
N ALA A 52 -15.41 6.78 5.21
CA ALA A 52 -16.55 6.03 4.71
C ALA A 52 -17.06 5.00 5.73
N ALA A 53 -16.16 4.25 6.38
CA ALA A 53 -16.54 3.29 7.40
C ALA A 53 -17.27 3.95 8.59
N ILE A 54 -16.74 5.07 9.10
CA ILE A 54 -17.36 5.82 10.20
C ILE A 54 -18.71 6.41 9.78
N ALA A 55 -18.79 6.99 8.58
CA ALA A 55 -20.04 7.54 8.04
C ALA A 55 -21.13 6.47 7.93
N CYS A 56 -20.78 5.30 7.40
CA CYS A 56 -21.68 4.14 7.34
C CYS A 56 -22.13 3.65 8.72
N MET A 57 -21.19 3.53 9.68
CA MET A 57 -21.51 3.08 11.04
C MET A 57 -22.45 4.03 11.80
N LEU A 58 -22.32 5.34 11.55
CA LEU A 58 -23.10 6.37 12.23
C LEU A 58 -24.34 6.83 11.45
N GLY A 59 -24.53 6.34 10.22
CA GLY A 59 -25.61 6.75 9.33
C GLY A 59 -25.55 8.25 8.95
N LYS A 60 -24.34 8.81 8.87
CA LYS A 60 -24.09 10.23 8.55
C LYS A 60 -23.46 10.38 7.17
N SER A 61 -23.45 11.60 6.64
CA SER A 61 -22.72 11.90 5.40
C SER A 61 -21.22 11.95 5.67
N THR A 62 -20.42 11.80 4.60
CA THR A 62 -18.96 11.96 4.66
C THR A 62 -18.54 13.40 4.93
N ASP A 63 -19.38 14.37 4.56
CA ASP A 63 -19.11 15.81 4.73
C ASP A 63 -19.07 16.25 6.20
N ASP A 64 -19.68 15.46 7.09
CA ASP A 64 -19.71 15.71 8.54
C ASP A 64 -18.38 15.38 9.24
N PHE A 65 -17.43 14.75 8.55
CA PHE A 65 -16.19 14.24 9.13
C PHE A 65 -14.96 14.90 8.51
N ILE A 66 -14.02 15.32 9.37
CA ILE A 66 -12.74 15.90 8.97
C ILE A 66 -11.62 15.13 9.65
N VAL A 67 -10.81 14.42 8.87
CA VAL A 67 -9.61 13.72 9.36
C VAL A 67 -8.44 14.68 9.36
N LYS A 68 -7.93 15.02 10.56
CA LYS A 68 -6.81 15.97 10.72
C LYS A 68 -5.44 15.30 10.64
N ASN A 69 -5.32 14.09 11.16
CA ASN A 69 -4.04 13.39 11.27
C ASN A 69 -4.26 11.90 11.50
N ILE A 70 -3.53 11.06 10.78
CA ILE A 70 -3.45 9.62 11.01
C ILE A 70 -1.99 9.31 11.34
N LYS A 71 -1.76 8.76 12.52
CA LYS A 71 -0.41 8.36 12.98
C LYS A 71 -0.40 6.87 13.28
N ARG A 72 0.53 6.16 12.65
CA ARG A 72 0.84 4.77 13.01
C ARG A 72 1.53 4.77 14.38
N THR A 73 1.01 3.98 15.31
CA THR A 73 1.66 3.74 16.60
C THR A 73 2.72 2.64 16.43
N SER A 74 3.81 2.71 17.21
CA SER A 74 4.84 1.67 17.25
C SER A 74 4.37 0.37 17.94
N GLU A 75 3.22 0.41 18.61
CA GLU A 75 2.63 -0.76 19.23
C GLU A 75 2.06 -1.70 18.16
N ILE A 76 2.53 -2.94 18.19
CA ILE A 76 2.09 -4.03 17.31
C ILE A 76 0.67 -4.51 17.63
N ASP A 77 0.26 -4.38 18.90
CA ASP A 77 -1.04 -4.81 19.37
C ASP A 77 -2.07 -3.67 19.27
N SER A 78 -3.30 -4.00 18.88
CA SER A 78 -4.40 -3.05 19.03
C SER A 78 -4.66 -2.73 20.50
N ILE A 79 -5.08 -1.49 20.78
CA ILE A 79 -5.48 -1.05 22.13
C ILE A 79 -6.56 -1.96 22.73
N TRP A 80 -7.43 -2.54 21.89
CA TRP A 80 -8.44 -3.51 22.31
C TRP A 80 -7.84 -4.85 22.73
N ALA A 81 -6.83 -5.35 22.02
CA ALA A 81 -6.10 -6.57 22.41
C ALA A 81 -5.38 -6.36 23.75
N LEU A 82 -4.74 -5.21 23.93
CA LEU A 82 -4.09 -4.84 25.19
C LEU A 82 -5.10 -4.76 26.35
N SER A 83 -6.22 -4.04 26.15
CA SER A 83 -7.27 -3.90 27.15
C SER A 83 -7.93 -5.23 27.50
N GLY A 84 -8.12 -6.12 26.51
CA GLY A 84 -8.64 -7.46 26.71
C GLY A 84 -7.73 -8.31 27.60
N ARG A 85 -6.41 -8.31 27.33
CA ARG A 85 -5.43 -9.01 28.17
C ARG A 85 -5.44 -8.50 29.61
N ILE A 86 -5.45 -7.18 29.80
CA ILE A 86 -5.49 -6.57 31.14
C ILE A 86 -6.75 -6.99 31.90
N LYS A 87 -7.91 -7.02 31.23
CA LYS A 87 -9.17 -7.43 31.84
C LYS A 87 -9.19 -8.92 32.24
N LEU A 88 -8.53 -9.79 31.47
CA LEU A 88 -8.43 -11.22 31.77
C LEU A 88 -7.44 -11.54 32.90
N MET A 89 -6.49 -10.63 33.19
CA MET A 89 -5.51 -10.77 34.26
C MET A 89 -6.01 -10.34 35.65
N ARG A 90 -7.23 -9.79 35.74
CA ARG A 90 -7.83 -9.27 36.98
C ARG A 90 -8.98 -10.17 37.44
#